data_AF-A0A7L3QCK3-F1
#
_entry.id   AF-A0A7L3QCK3-F1
#
_cell.length_a   1.000
_cell.length_b   1.000
_cell.length_c   1.000
_cell.angle_alpha   90.00
_cell.angle_beta   90.00
_cell.angle_gamma   90.00
#
_symmetry.space_group_name_H-M   'P 1'
#
loop_
_entity.id
_entity.type
_entity.pdbx_description
1 polymer ?
#
loop_
_entity_poly.entity_id
_entity_poly.type
_entity_poly.pdbx_seq_one_letter_code
_entity_poly.pdbx_strand_id
1 'polypeptide(L)'
;SVIGTSSLRRAAQLKKKFPHLEFRDIRGNLNTRLKKLDEKEDFSAIILAAAGLKRMGWENRIGQLLGPEDCLYAVGQGALAVEVRAKDQEILNMVSALHDADTVLCCIAERAFMKRLEGGCSVPVAVNTLLKDDQLYLTGAVYSLDGSDSLKETMQTGVSYPHQNEDGPNDDVQHVGITAKNVPGQAQEAAENLGVELASLLLSKGAKHILSVARQLNDAR
;
A
#
# COMPACT_ATOMS: atom_id res chain seq x y z
N SER A 1 -25.67 -1.24 -11.01
CA SER A 1 -24.50 -1.89 -11.66
C SER A 1 -23.70 -2.65 -10.63
N VAL A 2 -23.19 -3.82 -10.99
CA VAL A 2 -22.41 -4.70 -10.10
C VAL A 2 -20.91 -4.55 -10.40
N ILE A 3 -20.10 -4.29 -9.38
CA ILE A 3 -18.66 -4.06 -9.47
C ILE A 3 -17.91 -5.22 -8.82
N GLY A 4 -17.02 -5.87 -9.57
CA GLY A 4 -16.25 -7.03 -9.13
C GLY A 4 -14.95 -6.66 -8.40
N THR A 5 -14.83 -7.02 -7.12
CA THR A 5 -13.57 -6.97 -6.36
C THR A 5 -13.62 -7.87 -5.12
N SER A 6 -12.61 -8.72 -4.94
CA SER A 6 -12.43 -9.49 -3.69
C SER A 6 -11.52 -8.80 -2.67
N SER A 7 -11.10 -7.56 -2.93
CA SER A 7 -10.32 -6.78 -1.97
C SER A 7 -11.26 -6.01 -1.04
N LEU A 8 -11.22 -6.33 0.26
CA LEU A 8 -11.98 -5.62 1.30
C LEU A 8 -11.65 -4.13 1.32
N ARG A 9 -10.37 -3.79 1.20
CA ARG A 9 -9.88 -2.41 1.08
C ARG A 9 -10.55 -1.63 -0.05
N ARG A 10 -10.64 -2.22 -1.25
CA ARG A 10 -11.29 -1.57 -2.41
C ARG A 10 -12.79 -1.48 -2.20
N ALA A 11 -13.42 -2.56 -1.74
CA ALA A 11 -14.86 -2.61 -1.52
C ALA A 11 -15.32 -1.58 -0.48
N ALA A 12 -14.66 -1.50 0.67
CA ALA A 12 -15.00 -0.55 1.73
C ALA A 12 -14.95 0.92 1.25
N GLN A 13 -13.84 1.30 0.60
CA GLN A 13 -13.67 2.66 0.08
C GLN A 13 -14.74 3.01 -0.97
N LEU A 14 -14.96 2.10 -1.92
CA LEU A 14 -15.86 2.36 -3.03
C LEU A 14 -17.34 2.25 -2.64
N LYS A 15 -17.72 1.41 -1.67
CA LYS A 15 -19.07 1.41 -1.07
C LYS A 15 -19.37 2.75 -0.40
N LYS A 16 -18.41 3.27 0.38
CA LYS A 16 -18.54 4.58 1.02
C LYS A 16 -18.73 5.70 0.00
N LYS A 17 -17.93 5.69 -1.08
CA LYS A 17 -17.94 6.73 -2.11
C LYS A 17 -19.11 6.61 -3.10
N PHE A 18 -19.51 5.40 -3.44
CA PHE A 18 -20.54 5.09 -4.44
C PHE A 18 -21.62 4.17 -3.85
N PRO A 19 -22.47 4.68 -2.93
CA PRO A 19 -23.44 3.86 -2.20
C PRO A 19 -24.55 3.26 -3.07
N HIS A 20 -24.72 3.75 -4.30
CA HIS A 20 -25.68 3.24 -5.28
C HIS A 20 -25.15 2.07 -6.13
N LEU A 21 -23.87 1.71 -5.96
CA LEU A 21 -23.25 0.57 -6.66
C LEU A 21 -23.21 -0.66 -5.75
N GLU A 22 -23.39 -1.83 -6.36
CA GLU A 22 -23.26 -3.11 -5.66
C GLU A 22 -21.84 -3.66 -5.87
N PHE A 23 -21.22 -4.19 -4.81
CA PHE A 23 -19.88 -4.78 -4.88
C PHE A 23 -19.94 -6.26 -4.55
N ARG A 24 -19.49 -7.10 -5.50
CA ARG A 24 -19.43 -8.56 -5.35
C ARG A 24 -18.01 -9.08 -5.54
N ASP A 25 -17.72 -10.21 -4.90
CA ASP A 25 -16.44 -10.87 -5.03
C ASP A 25 -16.22 -11.39 -6.45
N ILE A 26 -14.99 -11.29 -6.95
CA ILE A 26 -14.56 -11.92 -8.20
C ILE A 26 -13.24 -12.65 -8.01
N ARG A 27 -13.28 -13.98 -8.18
CA ARG A 27 -12.11 -14.86 -8.04
C ARG A 27 -11.53 -15.28 -9.38
N GLY A 28 -10.25 -15.66 -9.35
CA GLY A 28 -9.43 -16.02 -10.51
C GLY A 28 -8.22 -15.12 -10.65
N ASN A 29 -7.30 -15.50 -11.54
CA ASN A 29 -6.20 -14.63 -11.97
C ASN A 29 -6.72 -13.51 -12.90
N LEU A 30 -5.81 -12.63 -13.37
CA LEU A 30 -6.18 -11.47 -14.18
C LEU A 30 -6.95 -11.86 -15.45
N ASN A 31 -6.47 -12.88 -16.17
CA ASN A 31 -7.13 -13.43 -17.37
C ASN A 31 -8.55 -13.89 -17.09
N THR A 32 -8.73 -14.72 -16.06
CA THR A 32 -10.06 -15.26 -15.71
C THR A 32 -11.03 -14.15 -15.31
N ARG A 33 -10.55 -13.12 -14.60
CA ARG A 33 -11.39 -11.98 -14.18
C ARG A 33 -11.83 -11.12 -15.36
N LEU A 34 -10.93 -10.84 -16.31
CA LEU A 34 -11.28 -10.10 -17.52
C LEU A 34 -12.24 -10.89 -18.40
N LYS A 35 -12.01 -12.21 -18.55
CA LYS A 35 -12.94 -13.08 -19.27
C LYS A 35 -14.36 -13.02 -18.69
N LYS A 36 -14.51 -13.12 -17.36
CA LYS A 36 -15.80 -12.97 -16.68
C LYS A 36 -16.47 -11.61 -16.90
N LEU A 37 -15.67 -10.53 -17.01
CA LEU A 37 -16.19 -9.21 -17.36
C LEU A 37 -16.68 -9.16 -18.82
N ASP A 38 -15.90 -9.74 -19.74
CA ASP A 38 -16.17 -9.71 -21.17
C ASP A 38 -17.39 -10.57 -21.56
N GLU A 39 -17.62 -11.67 -20.83
CA GLU A 39 -18.78 -12.55 -20.99
C GLU A 39 -20.09 -11.93 -20.43
N LYS A 40 -20.01 -10.78 -19.73
CA LYS A 40 -21.14 -9.91 -19.32
C LYS A 40 -22.26 -10.54 -18.47
N GLU A 41 -22.05 -11.70 -17.86
CA GLU A 41 -23.12 -12.35 -17.09
C GLU A 41 -23.30 -11.75 -15.67
N ASP A 42 -22.23 -11.25 -15.02
CA ASP A 42 -22.28 -10.91 -13.58
C ASP A 42 -21.77 -9.50 -13.19
N PHE A 43 -20.99 -8.83 -14.06
CA PHE A 43 -20.27 -7.60 -13.68
C PHE A 43 -20.37 -6.50 -14.74
N SER A 44 -20.63 -5.28 -14.28
CA SER A 44 -20.57 -4.07 -15.09
C SER A 44 -19.15 -3.50 -15.19
N ALA A 45 -18.32 -3.71 -14.16
CA ALA A 45 -16.90 -3.38 -14.13
C ALA A 45 -16.17 -4.22 -13.08
N ILE A 46 -14.83 -4.25 -13.13
CA ILE A 46 -13.99 -4.90 -12.10
C ILE A 46 -12.87 -3.94 -11.66
N ILE A 47 -12.41 -4.07 -10.40
CA ILE A 47 -11.34 -3.22 -9.87
C ILE A 47 -10.02 -4.00 -9.80
N LEU A 48 -9.02 -3.52 -10.54
CA LEU A 48 -7.70 -4.11 -10.65
C LEU A 48 -6.60 -3.10 -10.33
N ALA A 49 -5.39 -3.58 -10.07
CA ALA A 49 -4.23 -2.70 -9.96
C ALA A 49 -3.74 -2.31 -11.36
N ALA A 50 -3.60 -1.01 -11.63
CA ALA A 50 -3.12 -0.52 -12.93
C ALA A 50 -1.74 -1.07 -13.29
N ALA A 51 -0.83 -1.18 -12.31
CA ALA A 51 0.51 -1.74 -12.52
C ALA A 51 0.48 -3.21 -13.01
N GLY A 52 -0.51 -4.00 -12.59
CA GLY A 52 -0.67 -5.38 -13.05
C GLY A 52 -1.10 -5.45 -14.51
N LEU A 53 -2.02 -4.58 -14.93
CA LEU A 53 -2.44 -4.48 -16.34
C LEU A 53 -1.31 -3.97 -17.23
N LYS A 54 -0.57 -2.96 -16.78
CA LYS A 54 0.60 -2.41 -17.48
C LYS A 54 1.66 -3.47 -17.77
N ARG A 55 2.04 -4.25 -16.75
CA ARG A 55 3.02 -5.34 -16.91
C ARG A 55 2.60 -6.43 -17.89
N MET A 56 1.29 -6.60 -18.11
CA MET A 56 0.73 -7.55 -19.07
C MET A 56 0.55 -6.96 -20.47
N GLY A 57 0.83 -5.66 -20.66
CA GLY A 57 0.58 -4.95 -21.93
C GLY A 57 -0.91 -4.72 -22.20
N TRP A 58 -1.74 -4.62 -21.15
CA TRP A 58 -3.20 -4.48 -21.24
C TRP A 58 -3.69 -3.10 -20.78
N GLU A 59 -2.89 -2.05 -20.99
CA GLU A 59 -3.26 -0.67 -20.66
C GLU A 59 -4.53 -0.22 -21.36
N ASN A 60 -4.76 -0.69 -22.58
CA ASN A 60 -5.98 -0.46 -23.36
C ASN A 60 -7.25 -1.01 -22.70
N ARG A 61 -7.13 -1.90 -21.71
CA ARG A 61 -8.26 -2.40 -20.92
C ARG A 61 -8.61 -1.50 -19.74
N ILE A 62 -7.80 -0.47 -19.44
CA ILE A 62 -8.04 0.46 -18.33
C ILE A 62 -9.07 1.50 -18.77
N GLY A 63 -10.30 1.37 -18.29
CA GLY A 63 -11.35 2.37 -18.54
C GLY A 63 -11.24 3.63 -17.67
N GLN A 64 -10.74 3.50 -16.44
CA GLN A 64 -10.56 4.61 -15.51
C GLN A 64 -9.42 4.31 -14.53
N LEU A 65 -8.59 5.33 -14.28
CA LEU A 65 -7.65 5.33 -13.15
C LEU A 65 -8.33 5.98 -11.95
N LEU A 66 -8.30 5.31 -10.81
CA LEU A 66 -8.85 5.84 -9.55
C LEU A 66 -7.74 6.57 -8.79
N GLY A 67 -7.93 7.88 -8.56
CA GLY A 67 -7.03 8.68 -7.75
C GLY A 67 -7.26 8.51 -6.25
N PRO A 68 -6.42 9.15 -5.41
CA PRO A 68 -6.50 9.05 -3.95
C PRO A 68 -7.80 9.61 -3.35
N GLU A 69 -8.52 10.46 -4.09
CA GLU A 69 -9.86 10.95 -3.76
C GLU A 69 -10.98 9.90 -3.91
N ASP A 70 -10.71 8.86 -4.69
CA ASP A 70 -11.67 7.78 -4.97
C ASP A 70 -11.27 6.46 -4.29
N CYS A 71 -10.00 6.07 -4.36
CA CYS A 71 -9.52 4.82 -3.77
C CYS A 71 -8.01 4.87 -3.50
N LEU A 72 -7.63 5.08 -2.24
CA LEU A 72 -6.26 4.90 -1.77
C LEU A 72 -5.80 3.46 -2.02
N TYR A 73 -4.51 3.28 -2.34
CA TYR A 73 -3.97 2.00 -2.77
C TYR A 73 -3.52 1.12 -1.59
N ALA A 74 -3.12 -0.13 -1.86
CA ALA A 74 -2.58 -1.03 -0.84
C ALA A 74 -1.09 -0.73 -0.60
N VAL A 75 -0.62 -0.86 0.64
CA VAL A 75 0.81 -0.69 0.99
C VAL A 75 1.73 -1.42 -0.01
N GLY A 76 2.67 -0.69 -0.61
CA GLY A 76 3.62 -1.19 -1.62
C GLY A 76 3.02 -1.49 -2.99
N GLN A 77 1.77 -1.11 -3.28
CA GLN A 77 1.10 -1.45 -4.55
C GLN A 77 1.82 -0.78 -5.72
N GLY A 78 2.43 -1.59 -6.58
CA GLY A 78 3.10 -1.12 -7.79
C GLY A 78 4.61 -1.27 -7.71
N ALA A 79 5.19 -1.27 -6.50
CA ALA A 79 6.60 -1.62 -6.30
C ALA A 79 6.85 -3.12 -6.52
N LEU A 80 8.08 -3.46 -6.88
CA LEU A 80 8.61 -4.82 -6.83
C LEU A 80 9.74 -4.85 -5.80
N ALA A 81 9.84 -5.95 -5.06
CA ALA A 81 10.90 -6.16 -4.09
C ALA A 81 11.63 -7.47 -4.40
N VAL A 82 12.93 -7.51 -4.12
CA VAL A 82 13.77 -8.71 -4.26
C VAL A 82 14.07 -9.22 -2.85
N GLU A 83 13.64 -10.43 -2.53
CA GLU A 83 13.93 -11.07 -1.25
C GLU A 83 15.27 -11.82 -1.34
N VAL A 84 16.17 -11.53 -0.40
CA VAL A 84 17.51 -12.12 -0.34
C VAL A 84 17.84 -12.49 1.11
N ARG A 85 18.89 -13.30 1.30
CA ARG A 85 19.36 -13.66 2.64
C ARG A 85 19.97 -12.44 3.33
N ALA A 86 19.55 -12.15 4.56
CA ALA A 86 19.97 -10.95 5.29
C ALA A 86 21.48 -10.82 5.54
N LYS A 87 22.23 -11.94 5.57
CA LYS A 87 23.68 -11.95 5.82
C LYS A 87 24.51 -12.19 4.55
N ASP A 88 23.89 -12.16 3.38
CA ASP A 88 24.55 -12.41 2.10
C ASP A 88 24.96 -11.08 1.45
N GLN A 89 26.11 -10.57 1.87
CA GLN A 89 26.56 -9.24 1.48
C GLN A 89 26.87 -9.13 -0.02
N GLU A 90 27.30 -10.22 -0.64
CA GLU A 90 27.54 -10.28 -2.09
C GLU A 90 26.23 -10.04 -2.84
N ILE A 91 25.17 -10.77 -2.48
CA ILE A 91 23.86 -10.61 -3.10
C ILE A 91 23.25 -9.24 -2.78
N LEU A 92 23.37 -8.75 -1.53
CA LEU A 92 22.89 -7.43 -1.14
C LEU A 92 23.55 -6.31 -1.95
N ASN A 93 24.87 -6.39 -2.14
CA ASN A 93 25.61 -5.42 -2.96
C ASN A 93 25.14 -5.47 -4.42
N MET A 94 24.93 -6.67 -4.97
CA MET A 94 24.48 -6.85 -6.35
C MET A 94 23.09 -6.26 -6.59
N VAL A 95 22.12 -6.51 -5.71
CA VAL A 95 20.74 -6.03 -5.89
C VAL A 95 20.56 -4.56 -5.51
N SER A 96 21.51 -3.95 -4.79
CA SER A 96 21.43 -2.53 -4.39
C SER A 96 21.29 -1.57 -5.58
N ALA A 97 21.83 -1.94 -6.74
CA ALA A 97 21.70 -1.18 -7.98
C ALA A 97 20.26 -1.09 -8.51
N LEU A 98 19.35 -1.93 -8.01
CA LEU A 98 17.93 -1.93 -8.38
C LEU A 98 17.08 -0.98 -7.54
N HIS A 99 17.63 -0.40 -6.46
CA HIS A 99 16.87 0.50 -5.60
C HIS A 99 16.57 1.82 -6.30
N ASP A 100 15.28 2.16 -6.30
CA ASP A 100 14.79 3.50 -6.56
C ASP A 100 14.58 4.18 -5.19
N ALA A 101 15.35 5.24 -4.91
CA ALA A 101 15.39 5.85 -3.58
C ALA A 101 14.01 6.35 -3.13
N ASP A 102 13.26 7.02 -4.01
CA ASP A 102 11.93 7.54 -3.71
C ASP A 102 10.95 6.41 -3.36
N THR A 103 10.96 5.34 -4.16
CA THR A 103 10.13 4.15 -3.94
C THR A 103 10.49 3.46 -2.64
N VAL A 104 11.78 3.36 -2.30
CA VAL A 104 12.25 2.80 -1.02
C VAL A 104 11.67 3.59 0.14
N LEU A 105 11.82 4.91 0.14
CA LEU A 105 11.32 5.77 1.22
C LEU A 105 9.79 5.70 1.35
N CYS A 106 9.08 5.77 0.24
CA CYS A 106 7.62 5.60 0.21
C CYS A 106 7.20 4.23 0.78
N CYS A 107 7.84 3.14 0.35
CA CYS A 107 7.52 1.80 0.82
C CYS A 107 7.87 1.61 2.31
N ILE A 108 8.95 2.21 2.81
CA ILE A 108 9.29 2.17 4.24
C ILE A 108 8.18 2.83 5.06
N ALA A 109 7.76 4.05 4.70
CA ALA A 109 6.70 4.75 5.42
C ALA A 109 5.37 3.99 5.41
N GLU A 110 4.96 3.46 4.25
CA GLU A 110 3.72 2.69 4.12
C GLU A 110 3.75 1.38 4.92
N ARG A 111 4.88 0.66 4.89
CA ARG A 111 5.04 -0.60 5.64
C ARG A 111 5.13 -0.36 7.14
N ALA A 112 5.79 0.71 7.57
CA ALA A 112 5.86 1.11 8.98
C ALA A 112 4.48 1.44 9.53
N PHE A 113 3.69 2.21 8.77
CA PHE A 113 2.28 2.49 9.06
C PHE A 113 1.46 1.20 9.23
N MET A 114 1.53 0.29 8.27
CA MET A 114 0.78 -0.97 8.32
C MET A 114 1.21 -1.87 9.48
N LYS A 115 2.53 -2.00 9.70
CA LYS A 115 3.11 -2.80 10.78
C LYS A 115 2.65 -2.28 12.14
N ARG A 116 2.66 -0.96 12.34
CA ARG A 116 2.27 -0.32 13.60
C ARG A 116 0.78 -0.46 13.92
N LEU A 117 -0.08 -0.48 12.89
CA LEU A 117 -1.51 -0.78 13.02
C LEU A 117 -1.81 -2.26 13.30
N GLU A 118 -0.79 -3.13 13.33
CA GLU A 118 -0.94 -4.59 13.34
C GLU A 118 -1.86 -5.07 12.19
N GLY A 119 -1.81 -4.34 11.07
CA GLY A 119 -2.58 -4.59 9.87
C GLY A 119 -1.97 -5.72 9.04
N GLY A 120 -2.82 -6.44 8.31
CA GLY A 120 -2.44 -7.46 7.35
C GLY A 120 -3.38 -7.44 6.14
N CYS A 121 -3.21 -8.38 5.21
CA CYS A 121 -4.02 -8.46 3.99
C CYS A 121 -5.54 -8.64 4.25
N SER A 122 -5.94 -9.01 5.47
CA SER A 122 -7.32 -9.27 5.88
C SER A 122 -8.07 -8.05 6.40
N VAL A 123 -7.45 -6.86 6.48
CA VAL A 123 -8.11 -5.65 6.98
C VAL A 123 -8.10 -4.48 5.97
N PRO A 124 -9.12 -3.61 5.96
CA PRO A 124 -9.23 -2.48 5.02
C PRO A 124 -8.30 -1.30 5.35
N VAL A 125 -6.97 -1.52 5.26
CA VAL A 125 -5.96 -0.47 5.42
C VAL A 125 -5.53 0.03 4.03
N ALA A 126 -5.46 1.34 3.84
CA ALA A 126 -5.06 1.95 2.58
C ALA A 126 -4.11 3.13 2.78
N VAL A 127 -3.28 3.41 1.77
CA VAL A 127 -2.28 4.47 1.80
C VAL A 127 -2.22 5.22 0.47
N ASN A 128 -1.65 6.41 0.51
CA ASN A 128 -1.11 7.13 -0.63
C ASN A 128 0.13 7.89 -0.19
N THR A 129 1.25 7.71 -0.89
CA THR A 129 2.48 8.48 -0.69
C THR A 129 2.77 9.35 -1.90
N LEU A 130 3.46 10.46 -1.62
CA LEU A 130 3.99 11.37 -2.62
C LEU A 130 5.30 11.92 -2.08
N LEU A 131 6.38 11.77 -2.84
CA LEU A 131 7.63 12.47 -2.56
C LEU A 131 7.74 13.64 -3.53
N LYS A 132 7.84 14.86 -2.98
CA LYS A 132 7.94 16.09 -3.78
C LYS A 132 8.71 17.14 -2.98
N ASP A 133 9.65 17.83 -3.62
CA ASP A 133 10.42 18.93 -3.04
C ASP A 133 11.05 18.53 -1.68
N ASP A 134 11.69 17.36 -1.64
CA ASP A 134 12.31 16.74 -0.45
C ASP A 134 11.36 16.51 0.75
N GLN A 135 10.05 16.54 0.51
CA GLN A 135 9.02 16.19 1.47
C GLN A 135 8.35 14.88 1.07
N LEU A 136 8.34 13.93 1.99
CA LEU A 136 7.56 12.70 1.87
C LEU A 136 6.21 12.92 2.57
N TYR A 137 5.14 12.82 1.80
CA TYR A 137 3.76 12.85 2.28
C TYR A 137 3.25 11.42 2.40
N LEU A 138 2.57 11.12 3.51
CA LEU A 138 1.85 9.87 3.71
C LEU A 138 0.42 10.16 4.15
N THR A 139 -0.54 9.79 3.30
CA THR A 139 -1.95 9.67 3.66
C THR A 139 -2.23 8.22 4.01
N GLY A 140 -2.83 7.98 5.18
CA GLY A 140 -3.16 6.66 5.69
C GLY A 140 -4.62 6.60 6.13
N ALA A 141 -5.28 5.48 5.85
CA ALA A 141 -6.68 5.29 6.20
C ALA A 141 -7.02 3.86 6.62
N VAL A 142 -8.02 3.76 7.50
CA VAL A 142 -8.66 2.49 7.90
C VAL A 142 -10.17 2.59 7.68
N TYR A 143 -10.80 1.47 7.34
CA TYR A 143 -12.24 1.39 7.08
C TYR A 143 -12.86 0.16 7.75
N SER A 144 -14.14 0.26 8.13
CA SER A 144 -14.97 -0.93 8.38
C SER A 144 -15.19 -1.69 7.06
N LEU A 145 -15.63 -2.96 7.12
CA LEU A 145 -15.80 -3.79 5.91
C LEU A 145 -16.85 -3.25 4.93
N ASP A 146 -17.87 -2.56 5.43
CA ASP A 146 -18.92 -1.91 4.66
C ASP A 146 -18.56 -0.47 4.25
N GLY A 147 -17.52 0.12 4.87
CA GLY A 147 -17.05 1.50 4.62
C GLY A 147 -17.80 2.60 5.38
N SER A 148 -18.76 2.24 6.24
CA SER A 148 -19.53 3.21 7.04
C SER A 148 -18.61 4.01 7.96
N ASP A 149 -17.76 3.31 8.72
CA ASP A 149 -16.74 3.91 9.57
C ASP A 149 -15.39 4.02 8.85
N SER A 150 -14.70 5.14 9.06
CA SER A 150 -13.35 5.32 8.54
C SER A 150 -12.58 6.40 9.29
N LEU A 151 -11.27 6.22 9.41
CA LEU A 151 -10.34 7.28 9.81
C LEU A 151 -9.33 7.47 8.69
N LYS A 152 -9.03 8.72 8.35
CA LYS A 152 -8.06 9.10 7.31
C LYS A 152 -7.32 10.35 7.76
N GLU A 153 -6.00 10.27 7.79
CA GLU A 153 -5.13 11.39 8.15
C GLU A 153 -3.97 11.48 7.17
N THR A 154 -3.28 12.62 7.17
CA THR A 154 -2.08 12.85 6.37
C THR A 154 -1.01 13.50 7.23
N MET A 155 0.21 13.02 7.09
CA MET A 155 1.40 13.61 7.69
C MET A 155 2.50 13.74 6.63
N GLN A 156 3.53 14.50 6.93
CA GLN A 156 4.69 14.67 6.08
C GLN A 156 5.98 14.75 6.89
N THR A 157 7.11 14.46 6.27
CA THR A 157 8.44 14.66 6.84
C THR A 157 9.44 15.07 5.76
N GLY A 158 10.53 15.74 6.16
CA GLY A 158 11.66 16.01 5.28
C GLY A 158 12.53 14.77 5.11
N VAL A 159 12.98 14.52 3.88
CA VAL A 159 13.82 13.35 3.54
C VAL A 159 15.10 13.71 2.80
N SER A 160 15.42 15.00 2.64
CA SER A 160 16.71 15.43 2.11
C SER A 160 17.80 15.32 3.17
N TYR A 161 18.67 14.33 2.97
CA TYR A 161 19.87 14.14 3.75
C TYR A 161 21.06 13.94 2.79
N PRO A 162 22.23 14.53 3.07
CA PRO A 162 23.41 14.28 2.23
C PRO A 162 23.76 12.79 2.25
N HIS A 163 24.15 12.25 1.10
CA HIS A 163 24.82 10.95 1.05
C HIS A 163 26.14 11.08 1.79
N GLN A 164 26.17 10.65 3.05
CA GLN A 164 27.42 10.40 3.72
C GLN A 164 27.85 8.99 3.33
N ASN A 165 29.02 8.88 2.70
CA ASN A 165 29.73 7.60 2.58
C ASN A 165 30.23 7.24 3.99
N GLU A 166 29.32 6.88 4.89
CA GLU A 166 29.72 6.31 6.17
C GLU A 166 30.00 4.82 5.90
N ASP A 167 31.27 4.51 5.62
CA ASP A 167 31.82 3.16 5.90
C ASP A 167 31.77 2.98 7.43
N GLY A 168 30.59 2.69 7.96
CA GLY A 168 30.28 2.65 9.38
C GLY A 168 29.57 1.35 9.77
N PRO A 169 29.68 0.92 11.04
CA PRO A 169 29.13 -0.36 11.52
C PRO A 169 27.59 -0.46 11.50
N ASN A 170 26.88 0.54 10.96
CA ASN A 170 25.42 0.61 10.86
C ASN A 170 24.85 0.13 9.51
N ASP A 171 25.69 -0.34 8.58
CA ASP A 171 25.29 -0.75 7.23
C ASP A 171 24.34 -1.96 7.15
N ASP A 172 24.01 -2.58 8.29
CA ASP A 172 23.13 -3.76 8.37
C ASP A 172 21.75 -3.47 8.99
N VAL A 173 21.40 -2.19 9.22
CA VAL A 173 20.08 -1.85 9.77
C VAL A 173 19.00 -2.08 8.71
N GLN A 174 18.00 -2.90 9.07
CA GLN A 174 16.82 -3.11 8.26
C GLN A 174 15.68 -2.23 8.73
N HIS A 175 15.08 -1.47 7.82
CA HIS A 175 13.88 -0.69 8.08
C HIS A 175 12.67 -1.46 7.57
N VAL A 176 11.78 -1.90 8.46
CA VAL A 176 10.57 -2.69 8.11
C VAL A 176 10.81 -3.87 7.15
N GLY A 177 11.97 -4.53 7.30
CA GLY A 177 12.41 -5.65 6.48
C GLY A 177 13.04 -5.28 5.13
N ILE A 178 13.43 -4.01 4.94
CA ILE A 178 14.12 -3.49 3.76
C ILE A 178 15.56 -3.18 4.13
N THR A 179 16.51 -3.61 3.29
CA THR A 179 17.93 -3.22 3.34
C THR A 179 18.24 -2.39 2.10
N ALA A 180 18.47 -1.09 2.27
CA ALA A 180 18.76 -0.18 1.16
C ALA A 180 20.04 0.65 1.42
N LYS A 181 21.21 0.02 1.23
CA LYS A 181 22.52 0.61 1.59
C LYS A 181 22.86 1.89 0.83
N ASN A 182 22.32 2.06 -0.38
CA ASN A 182 22.53 3.23 -1.22
C ASN A 182 21.51 4.36 -0.98
N VAL A 183 20.60 4.24 -0.01
CA VAL A 183 19.66 5.29 0.40
C VAL A 183 20.11 5.81 1.77
N PRO A 184 20.20 7.14 2.00
CA PRO A 184 20.68 7.67 3.28
C PRO A 184 19.88 7.10 4.47
N GLY A 185 20.57 6.55 5.48
CA GLY A 185 19.91 5.92 6.64
C GLY A 185 18.97 6.87 7.39
N GLN A 186 19.36 8.15 7.51
CA GLN A 186 18.51 9.19 8.12
C GLN A 186 17.20 9.41 7.35
N ALA A 187 17.23 9.31 6.01
CA ALA A 187 16.03 9.40 5.18
C ALA A 187 15.12 8.19 5.44
N GLN A 188 15.69 6.99 5.54
CA GLN A 188 14.96 5.76 5.84
C GLN A 188 14.32 5.82 7.23
N GLU A 189 15.05 6.30 8.24
CA GLU A 189 14.53 6.50 9.60
C GLU A 189 13.40 7.54 9.63
N ALA A 190 13.56 8.67 8.94
CA ALA A 190 12.52 9.69 8.83
C ALA A 190 11.24 9.12 8.19
N ALA A 191 11.37 8.32 7.12
CA ALA A 191 10.25 7.65 6.48
C ALA A 191 9.56 6.63 7.40
N GLU A 192 10.34 5.81 8.14
CA GLU A 192 9.79 4.84 9.09
C GLU A 192 9.03 5.54 10.22
N ASN A 193 9.61 6.60 10.79
CA ASN A 193 8.98 7.41 11.83
C ASN A 193 7.67 8.04 11.35
N LEU A 194 7.64 8.61 10.14
CA LEU A 194 6.40 9.14 9.53
C LEU A 194 5.27 8.09 9.52
N GLY A 195 5.59 6.86 9.13
CA GLY A 195 4.62 5.76 9.12
C GLY A 195 4.13 5.39 10.53
N VAL A 196 5.05 5.28 11.49
CA VAL A 196 4.74 4.94 12.89
C VAL A 196 3.88 6.02 13.56
N GLU A 197 4.21 7.28 13.35
CA GLU A 197 3.49 8.42 13.93
C GLU A 197 2.08 8.53 13.38
N LEU A 198 1.91 8.42 12.06
CA LEU A 198 0.58 8.43 11.44
C LEU A 198 -0.29 7.28 11.93
N ALA A 199 0.28 6.08 12.05
CA ALA A 199 -0.44 4.94 12.61
C ALA A 199 -0.84 5.18 14.08
N SER A 200 0.06 5.77 14.87
CA SER A 200 -0.20 6.09 16.28
C SER A 200 -1.30 7.14 16.43
N LEU A 201 -1.35 8.14 15.54
CA LEU A 201 -2.45 9.10 15.45
C LEU A 201 -3.78 8.43 15.12
N LEU A 202 -3.81 7.50 14.15
CA LEU A 202 -5.04 6.76 13.82
C LEU A 202 -5.49 5.89 15.00
N LEU A 203 -4.54 5.24 15.70
CA LEU A 203 -4.84 4.43 16.87
C LEU A 203 -5.43 5.27 18.01
N SER A 204 -4.91 6.47 18.27
CA SER A 204 -5.46 7.38 19.28
C SER A 204 -6.87 7.89 18.94
N LYS A 205 -7.20 7.96 17.64
CA LYS A 205 -8.55 8.25 17.13
C LYS A 205 -9.49 7.03 17.07
N GLY A 206 -9.04 5.86 17.53
CA GLY A 206 -9.89 4.66 17.63
C GLY A 206 -9.76 3.65 16.49
N ALA A 207 -8.75 3.74 15.61
CA ALA A 207 -8.55 2.79 14.50
C ALA A 207 -8.50 1.32 14.95
N LYS A 208 -8.02 1.05 16.17
CA LYS A 208 -7.95 -0.31 16.73
C LYS A 208 -9.33 -0.98 16.77
N HIS A 209 -10.37 -0.23 17.11
CA HIS A 209 -11.74 -0.76 17.18
C HIS A 209 -12.24 -1.15 15.78
N ILE A 210 -12.10 -0.24 14.81
CA ILE A 210 -12.50 -0.48 13.41
C ILE A 210 -11.80 -1.72 12.84
N LEU A 211 -10.48 -1.83 13.03
CA LEU A 211 -9.69 -2.95 12.51
C LEU A 211 -10.04 -4.29 13.19
N SER A 212 -10.32 -4.28 14.49
CA SER A 212 -10.68 -5.48 15.25
C SER A 212 -12.04 -6.04 14.82
N VAL A 213 -13.04 -5.16 14.68
CA VAL A 213 -14.36 -5.53 14.16
C VAL A 213 -14.26 -6.03 12.72
N ALA A 214 -13.51 -5.32 11.87
CA ALA A 214 -13.32 -5.73 10.48
C ALA A 214 -12.66 -7.12 10.35
N ARG A 215 -11.70 -7.44 11.22
CA ARG A 215 -11.05 -8.76 11.26
C ARG A 215 -12.03 -9.86 11.68
N GLN A 216 -12.76 -9.66 12.78
CA GLN A 216 -13.76 -10.63 13.26
C GLN A 216 -14.84 -10.94 12.21
N LEU A 217 -15.36 -9.90 11.56
CA LEU A 217 -16.36 -10.07 10.50
C LEU A 217 -15.79 -10.76 9.25
N ASN A 218 -14.51 -10.53 8.93
CA ASN A 218 -13.86 -11.19 7.81
C ASN A 218 -13.60 -12.67 8.09
N ASP A 219 -13.20 -13.02 9.32
CA ASP A 219 -12.94 -14.41 9.72
C ASP A 219 -14.24 -15.25 9.80
N ALA A 220 -15.39 -14.59 9.97
CA ALA A 220 -16.71 -15.23 9.99
C ALA A 220 -17.35 -15.43 8.60
N ARG A 221 -16.72 -14.95 7.52
CA ARG A 221 -17.27 -14.93 6.16
C ARG A 221 -16.77 -16.09 5.30
#